data_AF-A0A959LAA8-F1
#
_entry.id   AF-A0A959LAA8-F1
#
_cell.length_a   1.000
_cell.length_b   1.000
_cell.length_c   1.000
_cell.angle_alpha   90.00
_cell.angle_beta   90.00
_cell.angle_gamma   90.00
#
_symmetry.space_group_name_H-M   'P 1'
#
loop_
_entity.id
_entity.type
_entity.pdbx_description
1 polymer ?
#
loop_
_entity_poly.entity_id
_entity_poly.type
_entity_poly.pdbx_seq_one_letter_code
_entity_poly.pdbx_strand_id
1 'polypeptide(L)'
;PLRFRPNIVIQGVEEYGEDDIKTLQSNHLFFNVDKECYRCKIINMSEATGHIDFNLLKTLSLERRRLRGIALGMKMVSSSSGVLSIGEELKVTYK
;
A
#
# COMPACT_ATOMS: atom_id res chain seq x y z
N PRO A 1 9.72 -2.67 0.24
CA PRO A 1 8.45 -2.28 0.90
C PRO A 1 8.63 -1.30 2.07
N LEU A 2 9.60 -1.52 2.97
CA LEU A 2 9.80 -0.72 4.20
C LEU A 2 9.82 0.80 3.97
N ARG A 3 10.53 1.29 2.93
CA ARG A 3 10.58 2.73 2.62
C ARG A 3 9.22 3.39 2.34
N PHE A 4 8.21 2.61 1.94
CA PHE A 4 6.84 3.07 1.68
C PHE A 4 5.95 3.00 2.93
N ARG A 5 6.49 2.53 4.06
CA ARG A 5 5.87 2.50 5.37
C ARG A 5 4.46 1.87 5.39
N PRO A 6 4.24 0.72 4.73
CA PRO A 6 2.96 0.02 4.82
C PRO A 6 2.78 -0.63 6.19
N ASN A 7 1.53 -0.85 6.60
CA ASN A 7 1.20 -1.72 7.73
C ASN A 7 1.03 -3.19 7.29
N ILE A 8 0.48 -3.39 6.09
CA ILE A 8 0.20 -4.71 5.52
C ILE A 8 0.83 -4.76 4.12
N VAL A 9 1.58 -5.83 3.84
CA VAL A 9 2.12 -6.12 2.52
C VAL A 9 1.53 -7.45 2.09
N ILE A 10 0.93 -7.47 0.90
CA ILE A 10 0.28 -8.64 0.34
C ILE A 10 1.06 -9.15 -0.87
N GLN A 11 0.96 -10.44 -1.14
CA GLN A 11 1.48 -11.09 -2.34
C GLN A 11 0.29 -11.72 -3.09
N GLY A 12 0.44 -11.95 -4.40
CA GLY A 12 -0.59 -12.61 -5.22
C GLY A 12 -1.54 -11.64 -5.93
N VAL A 13 -1.19 -10.36 -5.96
CA VAL A 13 -1.83 -9.35 -6.81
C VAL A 13 -0.88 -8.97 -7.94
N GLU A 14 -1.45 -8.63 -9.10
CA GLU A 14 -0.67 -8.09 -10.22
C GLU A 14 -0.05 -6.74 -9.87
N GLU A 15 0.82 -6.24 -10.75
CA GLU A 15 1.42 -4.93 -10.57
C GLU A 15 0.34 -3.85 -10.39
N TYR A 16 0.40 -3.14 -9.26
CA TYR A 16 -0.60 -2.15 -8.86
C TYR A 16 -2.03 -2.68 -8.67
N GLY A 17 -2.23 -4.01 -8.64
CA GLY A 17 -3.53 -4.64 -8.48
C GLY A 17 -4.23 -4.26 -7.17
N GLU A 18 -3.50 -3.70 -6.20
CA GLU A 18 -4.12 -3.15 -4.99
C GLU A 18 -5.06 -1.97 -5.25
N ASP A 19 -4.89 -1.25 -6.37
CA ASP A 19 -5.71 -0.09 -6.73
C ASP A 19 -7.19 -0.49 -6.94
N ASP A 20 -7.43 -1.72 -7.40
CA ASP A 20 -8.76 -2.26 -7.73
C ASP A 20 -9.38 -3.05 -6.59
N ILE A 21 -8.65 -3.31 -5.51
CA ILE A 21 -9.19 -3.99 -4.33
C ILE A 21 -10.25 -3.10 -3.69
N LYS A 22 -11.39 -3.71 -3.40
CA LYS A 22 -12.52 -3.13 -2.68
C LYS A 22 -12.49 -3.54 -1.21
N THR A 23 -12.33 -4.84 -0.94
CA THR A 23 -12.25 -5.38 0.43
C THR A 23 -11.17 -6.43 0.55
N LEU A 24 -10.61 -6.55 1.76
CA LEU A 24 -9.78 -7.67 2.19
C LEU A 24 -10.42 -8.32 3.41
N GLN A 25 -10.37 -9.64 3.47
CA GLN A 25 -10.78 -10.41 4.63
C GLN A 25 -9.72 -11.46 4.99
N SER A 26 -9.34 -11.50 6.27
CA SER A 26 -8.60 -12.61 6.87
C SER A 26 -9.41 -13.16 8.04
N ASN A 27 -9.87 -14.41 7.97
CA ASN A 27 -10.69 -15.01 9.03
C ASN A 27 -11.89 -14.10 9.42
N HIS A 28 -11.89 -13.57 10.66
CA HIS A 28 -12.89 -12.64 11.19
C HIS A 28 -12.50 -11.16 11.06
N LEU A 29 -11.34 -10.87 10.46
CA LEU A 29 -10.86 -9.53 10.20
C LEU A 29 -11.36 -9.04 8.83
N PHE A 30 -12.00 -7.89 8.83
CA PHE A 30 -12.54 -7.24 7.65
C PHE A 30 -11.91 -5.87 7.46
N PHE A 31 -11.49 -5.59 6.23
CA PHE A 31 -10.92 -4.32 5.81
C PHE A 31 -11.62 -3.81 4.56
N ASN A 32 -11.99 -2.53 4.58
CA ASN A 32 -12.50 -1.82 3.42
C ASN A 32 -11.43 -0.87 2.91
N VAL A 33 -11.19 -0.88 1.60
CA VAL A 33 -10.29 0.08 0.95
C VAL A 33 -10.97 1.44 0.89
N ASP A 34 -10.33 2.46 1.49
CA ASP A 34 -10.84 3.83 1.60
C ASP A 34 -10.35 4.69 0.44
N LYS A 35 -9.02 4.84 0.29
CA LYS A 35 -8.42 5.73 -0.71
C LYS A 35 -6.97 5.44 -1.01
N GLU A 36 -6.50 5.97 -2.13
CA GLU A 36 -5.08 5.97 -2.50
C GLU A 36 -4.19 6.62 -1.43
N CYS A 37 -2.98 6.09 -1.26
CA CYS A 37 -1.95 6.67 -0.42
C CYS A 37 -0.98 7.54 -1.25
N TYR A 38 -1.16 8.86 -1.17
CA TYR A 38 -0.24 9.80 -1.80
C TYR A 38 1.10 9.88 -1.07
N ARG A 39 2.18 9.79 -1.85
CA ARG A 39 3.55 9.73 -1.33
C ARG A 39 4.20 11.10 -1.34
N CYS A 40 4.88 11.42 -0.23
CA CYS A 40 5.69 12.61 -0.07
C CYS A 40 7.18 12.27 -0.04
N LYS A 41 8.05 13.28 0.02
CA LYS A 41 9.52 13.15 0.00
C LYS A 41 10.11 12.19 1.03
N ILE A 42 9.37 11.81 2.08
CA ILE A 42 9.87 10.89 3.10
C ILE A 42 10.32 9.56 2.49
N ILE A 43 9.65 9.11 1.42
CA ILE A 43 9.99 7.82 0.79
C ILE A 43 11.34 7.85 0.05
N ASN A 44 11.89 9.03 -0.27
CA ASN A 44 13.22 9.17 -0.88
C ASN A 44 14.33 8.73 0.07
N MET A 45 14.11 8.78 1.39
CA MET A 45 15.09 8.34 2.38
C MET A 45 15.07 6.81 2.52
N SER A 46 16.25 6.20 2.50
CA SER A 46 16.46 4.80 2.88
C SER A 46 16.46 4.69 4.41
N GLU A 47 15.52 3.95 4.98
CA GLU A 47 15.46 3.75 6.44
C GLU A 47 16.69 2.98 6.97
N ALA A 48 17.30 2.11 6.15
CA ALA A 48 18.45 1.31 6.56
C ALA A 48 19.77 2.10 6.60
N THR A 49 19.94 3.09 5.72
CA THR A 49 21.23 3.77 5.51
C THR A 49 21.19 5.28 5.70
N GLY A 50 20.00 5.88 5.83
CA GLY A 50 19.81 7.34 5.85
C GLY A 50 20.05 8.02 4.50
N HIS A 51 20.46 7.28 3.47
CA HIS A 51 20.71 7.82 2.13
C HIS A 51 19.43 8.37 1.49
N ILE A 52 19.52 9.55 0.87
CA ILE A 52 18.39 10.20 0.18
C ILE A 52 18.54 10.00 -1.32
N ASP A 53 17.64 9.22 -1.90
CA ASP A 53 17.51 9.05 -3.35
C ASP A 53 16.52 10.08 -3.92
N PHE A 54 17.05 11.14 -4.53
CA PHE A 54 16.26 12.22 -5.13
C PHE A 54 15.49 11.80 -6.39
N ASN A 55 15.82 10.65 -7.01
CA ASN A 55 15.19 10.20 -8.24
C ASN A 55 13.97 9.31 -8.00
N LEU A 56 13.82 8.68 -6.83
CA LEU A 56 12.71 7.76 -6.58
C LEU A 56 11.34 8.33 -6.94
N LEU A 57 10.96 9.46 -6.34
CA LEU A 57 9.66 10.07 -6.61
C LEU A 57 9.54 10.52 -8.07
N LYS A 58 10.65 10.94 -8.71
CA LYS A 58 10.66 11.30 -10.13
C LYS A 58 10.32 10.08 -10.98
N THR A 59 10.96 8.94 -10.72
CA THR A 59 10.70 7.67 -11.40
C THR A 59 9.27 7.19 -11.17
N LEU A 60 8.80 7.14 -9.92
CA LEU A 60 7.42 6.75 -9.61
C LEU A 60 6.40 7.66 -10.28
N SER A 61 6.71 8.95 -10.45
CA SER A 61 5.78 9.89 -11.07
C SER A 61 5.51 9.62 -12.55
N LEU A 62 6.33 8.80 -13.22
CA LEU A 62 6.11 8.44 -14.62
C LEU A 62 4.86 7.56 -14.80
N GLU A 63 4.58 6.69 -13.83
CA GLU A 63 3.47 5.72 -13.91
C GLU A 63 2.37 5.98 -12.87
N ARG A 64 2.76 6.54 -11.73
CA ARG A 64 1.92 6.64 -10.53
C ARG A 64 1.42 8.05 -10.24
N ARG A 65 1.59 8.99 -11.18
CA ARG A 65 1.02 10.34 -11.04
C ARG A 65 -0.50 10.30 -11.24
N ARG A 66 -1.19 10.94 -10.32
CA ARG A 66 -2.64 11.18 -10.29
C ARG A 66 -2.89 12.65 -9.94
N LEU A 67 -4.15 13.07 -9.92
CA LEU A 67 -4.54 14.48 -9.73
C LEU A 67 -3.91 15.13 -8.48
N ARG A 68 -3.83 14.40 -7.36
CA ARG A 68 -3.36 14.94 -6.06
C ARG A 68 -1.89 14.64 -5.76
N GLY A 69 -1.18 13.92 -6.62
CA GLY A 69 0.22 13.55 -6.38
C GLY A 69 0.58 12.18 -6.92
N ILE A 70 1.58 11.54 -6.32
CA ILE A 70 2.05 10.21 -6.71
C ILE A 70 1.39 9.19 -5.78
N ALA A 71 0.53 8.32 -6.33
CA ALA A 71 -0.26 7.34 -5.59
C ALA A 71 0.40 5.95 -5.61
N LEU A 72 0.67 5.39 -4.44
CA LEU A 72 1.21 4.02 -4.34
C LEU A 72 0.69 3.36 -3.08
N GLY A 73 0.04 2.20 -3.18
CA GLY A 73 -0.62 1.54 -2.07
C GLY A 73 -1.93 2.23 -1.61
N MET A 74 -2.70 1.50 -0.81
CA MET A 74 -4.05 1.88 -0.39
C MET A 74 -4.16 2.09 1.12
N LYS A 75 -4.97 3.07 1.52
CA LYS A 75 -5.44 3.25 2.89
C LYS A 75 -6.70 2.41 3.09
N MET A 76 -6.80 1.75 4.22
CA MET A 76 -7.91 0.86 4.56
C MET A 76 -8.44 1.18 5.95
N VAL A 77 -9.72 0.87 6.16
CA VAL A 77 -10.40 0.94 7.45
C VAL A 77 -10.78 -0.48 7.85
N SER A 78 -10.42 -0.88 9.06
CA SER A 78 -10.90 -2.15 9.61
C SER A 78 -12.25 -1.96 10.29
N SER A 79 -13.18 -2.89 10.07
CA SER A 79 -14.49 -2.94 10.74
C SER A 79 -14.54 -3.98 11.86
N SER A 80 -13.38 -4.48 12.28
CA SER A 80 -13.22 -5.58 13.23
C SER A 80 -11.92 -5.40 14.01
N SER A 81 -11.73 -6.16 15.08
CA SER A 81 -10.47 -6.16 15.83
C SER A 81 -9.99 -7.60 16.04
N GLY A 82 -8.67 -7.77 16.07
CA GLY A 82 -8.03 -9.07 16.26
C GLY A 82 -6.57 -9.03 15.81
N VAL A 83 -5.99 -10.22 15.59
CA VAL A 83 -4.59 -10.40 15.23
C VAL A 83 -4.50 -10.87 13.78
N LEU A 84 -3.68 -10.19 12.99
CA LEU A 84 -3.31 -10.60 11.64
C LEU A 84 -1.87 -11.12 11.67
N SER A 85 -1.67 -12.35 11.18
CA SER A 85 -0.37 -13.01 11.15
C SER A 85 0.21 -13.07 9.74
N ILE A 86 1.54 -13.09 9.64
CA ILE A 86 2.22 -13.31 8.36
C ILE A 86 1.89 -14.72 7.86
N GLY A 87 1.56 -14.84 6.57
CA GLY A 87 1.22 -16.10 5.91
C GLY A 87 -0.27 -16.44 5.91
N GLU A 88 -1.12 -15.60 6.52
CA GLU A 88 -2.57 -15.76 6.38
C GLU A 88 -3.03 -15.47 4.95
N GLU A 89 -3.95 -16.30 4.46
CA GLU A 89 -4.58 -16.12 3.16
C GLU A 89 -5.65 -15.03 3.23
N LEU A 90 -5.61 -14.09 2.29
CA LEU A 90 -6.55 -12.99 2.20
C LEU A 90 -7.57 -13.26 1.11
N LYS A 91 -8.85 -13.20 1.47
CA LYS A 91 -9.93 -13.11 0.48
C LYS A 91 -10.07 -11.68 0.04
N VAL A 92 -9.96 -11.45 -1.26
CA VAL A 92 -10.02 -10.11 -1.85
C VAL A 92 -11.26 -9.99 -2.72
N THR A 93 -11.90 -8.83 -2.71
CA THR A 93 -12.91 -8.47 -3.73
C THR A 93 -12.42 -7.27 -4.50
N TYR A 94 -12.74 -7.22 -5.79
CA TYR A 94 -12.36 -6.12 -6.68
C TYR A 94 -13.55 -5.21 -6.97
N LYS A 95 -13.26 -4.01 -7.47
CA LYS A 95 -14.26 -3.02 -7.89
C LYS A 95 -14.99 -3.43 -9.16
#